data_AF-A0A1Q9MX50-F1
#
_entry.id   AF-A0A1Q9MX50-F1
#
_cell.length_a   1.000
_cell.length_b   1.000
_cell.length_c   1.000
_cell.angle_alpha   90.00
_cell.angle_beta   90.00
_cell.angle_gamma   90.00
#
_symmetry.space_group_name_H-M   'P 1'
#
loop_
_entity.id
_entity.type
_entity.pdbx_description
1 polymer ?
#
loop_
_entity_poly.entity_id
_entity_poly.type
_entity_poly.pdbx_seq_one_letter_code
_entity_poly.pdbx_strand_id
1 'polypeptide(L)'
;MFTPLLFAIHYERGIMPPTNPTIEKLKMIARQKGEVVNIPPNGSAAIIIKEHTMVNKGQTAYNLDVGVGKVLAMGKFFDVVGYAKHGEQFPFAESSVRTTLEEIKKPQEGAQMLITTFPIGFLRKLDETRWEGKLVDVPDLITFLESLEKSG
;
A
#
# COMPACT_ATOMS: atom_id res chain seq x y z
N MET A 1 32.11 34.84 19.09
CA MET A 1 31.16 34.47 20.17
C MET A 1 30.41 33.24 19.73
N PHE A 2 30.42 32.25 20.62
CA PHE A 2 29.76 30.94 20.67
C PHE A 2 28.49 30.70 19.81
N THR A 3 28.52 29.60 19.04
CA THR A 3 27.43 28.61 18.87
C THR A 3 27.36 27.73 20.17
N PRO A 4 26.38 26.81 20.44
CA PRO A 4 25.64 25.97 19.46
C PRO A 4 24.23 25.38 19.87
N LEU A 5 23.70 24.55 18.94
CA LEU A 5 22.72 23.43 19.10
C LEU A 5 21.23 23.83 19.26
N LEU A 6 20.24 23.12 18.70
CA LEU A 6 20.07 21.67 18.68
C LEU A 6 18.94 21.28 17.69
N PHE A 7 19.24 20.58 16.59
CA PHE A 7 18.35 19.57 15.99
C PHE A 7 19.22 18.57 15.22
N ALA A 8 20.13 17.93 15.94
CA ALA A 8 20.69 16.65 15.52
C ALA A 8 19.95 15.58 16.31
N ILE A 9 18.83 15.09 15.77
CA ILE A 9 18.26 13.84 16.28
C ILE A 9 19.23 12.76 15.80
N HIS A 10 20.09 12.33 16.71
CA HIS A 10 20.91 11.13 16.56
C HIS A 10 19.95 9.94 16.37
N TYR A 11 19.86 9.46 15.13
CA TYR A 11 19.31 8.15 14.82
C TYR A 11 20.36 7.09 15.17
N GLU A 12 20.63 6.94 16.46
CA GLU A 12 21.28 5.75 16.98
C GLU A 12 20.20 4.82 17.53
N ARG A 13 20.28 3.54 17.13
CA ARG A 13 19.33 2.43 17.32
C ARG A 13 18.34 2.31 16.17
N GLY A 14 18.33 1.12 15.56
CA GLY A 14 17.49 0.71 14.42
C GLY A 14 15.99 0.73 14.70
N ILE A 15 15.48 1.91 15.04
CA ILE A 15 14.07 2.21 15.18
C ILE A 15 13.62 2.54 13.76
N MET A 16 12.80 1.66 13.18
CA MET A 16 12.06 1.95 11.96
C MET A 16 11.40 3.33 12.10
N PRO A 17 11.34 4.16 11.05
CA PRO A 17 10.61 5.42 11.12
C PRO A 17 9.18 5.16 11.61
N PRO A 18 8.58 6.11 12.34
CA PRO A 18 7.23 5.94 12.86
C PRO A 18 6.30 5.54 11.70
N THR A 19 5.68 4.36 11.83
CA THR A 19 4.71 3.85 10.87
C THR A 19 3.56 4.83 10.75
N ASN A 20 3.25 5.25 9.52
CA ASN A 20 2.16 6.18 9.27
C ASN A 20 0.84 5.56 9.78
N PRO A 21 0.16 6.17 10.77
CA PRO A 21 -1.01 5.57 11.41
C PRO A 21 -2.17 5.33 10.42
N THR A 22 -2.25 6.14 9.36
CA THR A 22 -3.21 5.96 8.28
C THR A 22 -2.93 4.69 7.48
N ILE A 23 -1.66 4.39 7.21
CA ILE A 23 -1.27 3.18 6.48
C ILE A 23 -1.45 1.93 7.34
N GLU A 24 -1.18 2.00 8.64
CA GLU A 24 -1.51 0.92 9.57
C GLU A 24 -3.01 0.65 9.63
N LYS A 25 -3.84 1.71 9.67
CA LYS A 25 -5.29 1.58 9.60
C LYS A 25 -5.75 0.93 8.29
N LEU A 26 -5.19 1.35 7.15
CA LEU A 26 -5.45 0.73 5.85
C LEU A 26 -5.10 -0.77 5.87
N LYS A 27 -3.90 -1.13 6.31
CA LYS A 27 -3.45 -2.54 6.41
C LYS A 27 -4.36 -3.36 7.32
N MET A 28 -4.77 -2.80 8.47
CA MET A 28 -5.69 -3.46 9.39
C MET A 28 -7.04 -3.75 8.73
N ILE A 29 -7.66 -2.75 8.10
CA ILE A 29 -9.00 -2.91 7.51
C ILE A 29 -8.94 -3.82 6.28
N ALA A 30 -7.89 -3.71 5.45
CA ALA A 30 -7.68 -4.62 4.32
C ALA A 30 -7.64 -6.08 4.78
N ARG A 31 -6.93 -6.40 5.88
CA ARG A 31 -6.90 -7.73 6.49
C ARG A 31 -8.26 -8.18 7.06
N GLN A 32 -9.09 -7.25 7.52
CA GLN A 32 -10.40 -7.55 8.07
C GLN A 32 -11.47 -7.77 7.00
N LYS A 33 -11.31 -7.13 5.82
CA LYS A 33 -12.31 -7.12 4.76
C LYS A 33 -11.96 -8.05 3.61
N GLY A 34 -10.68 -8.32 3.39
CA GLY A 34 -10.18 -9.22 2.34
C GLY A 34 -9.44 -10.42 2.91
N GLU A 35 -9.11 -11.35 2.02
CA GLU A 35 -8.28 -12.52 2.33
C GLU A 35 -6.80 -12.19 2.09
N VAL A 36 -5.95 -12.42 3.09
CA VAL A 36 -4.50 -12.19 2.95
C VAL A 36 -3.87 -13.33 2.17
N VAL A 37 -3.17 -13.00 1.09
CA VAL A 37 -2.52 -13.98 0.22
C VAL A 37 -1.08 -13.56 -0.08
N ASN A 38 -0.20 -14.52 -0.37
CA ASN A 38 1.15 -14.22 -0.81
C ASN A 38 1.21 -13.95 -2.32
N ILE A 39 0.41 -14.68 -3.09
CA ILE A 39 0.28 -14.54 -4.55
C ILE A 39 -1.21 -14.57 -4.86
N PRO A 40 -1.79 -13.47 -5.37
CA PRO A 40 -3.22 -13.43 -5.63
C PRO A 40 -3.57 -14.18 -6.92
N PRO A 41 -4.75 -14.82 -7.01
CA PRO A 41 -5.19 -15.50 -8.22
C PRO A 41 -5.30 -14.53 -9.42
N ASN A 42 -4.98 -15.01 -10.63
CA ASN A 42 -5.15 -14.19 -11.82
C ASN A 42 -6.64 -13.80 -12.01
N GLY A 43 -6.89 -12.53 -12.29
CA GLY A 43 -8.22 -11.98 -12.48
C GLY A 43 -8.99 -11.65 -11.20
N SER A 44 -8.46 -11.95 -10.00
CA SER A 44 -9.09 -11.57 -8.74
C SER A 44 -9.04 -10.05 -8.51
N ALA A 45 -9.96 -9.53 -7.72
CA ALA A 45 -9.85 -8.19 -7.17
C ALA A 45 -8.83 -8.20 -6.02
N ALA A 46 -7.91 -7.24 -5.98
CA ALA A 46 -6.91 -7.16 -4.92
C ALA A 46 -6.57 -5.72 -4.52
N ILE A 47 -6.14 -5.58 -3.27
CA ILE A 47 -5.36 -4.45 -2.80
C ILE A 47 -3.94 -4.93 -2.53
N ILE A 48 -2.96 -4.20 -3.02
CA ILE A 48 -1.55 -4.32 -2.66
C ILE A 48 -1.08 -3.04 -1.99
N ILE A 49 -0.35 -3.19 -0.89
CA ILE A 49 0.29 -2.11 -0.15
C ILE A 49 1.76 -2.47 -0.05
N LYS A 50 2.63 -1.64 -0.61
CA LYS A 50 4.09 -1.77 -0.51
C LYS A 50 4.64 -0.57 0.22
N GLU A 51 5.45 -0.82 1.22
CA GLU A 51 6.18 0.20 1.95
C GLU A 51 7.65 -0.11 1.84
N HIS A 52 8.46 0.92 1.64
CA HIS A 52 9.91 0.78 1.64
C HIS A 52 10.53 1.94 2.40
N THR A 53 11.23 1.61 3.47
CA THR A 53 12.07 2.55 4.20
C THR A 53 13.51 2.36 3.79
N MET A 54 14.15 3.42 3.30
CA MET A 54 15.58 3.46 3.07
C MET A 54 16.24 4.47 4.00
N VAL A 55 17.32 4.06 4.67
CA VAL A 55 18.16 4.96 5.47
C VAL A 55 19.47 5.18 4.73
N ASN A 56 19.74 6.41 4.31
CA ASN A 56 20.97 6.76 3.60
C ASN A 56 21.63 7.98 4.27
N LYS A 57 22.83 7.77 4.85
CA LYS A 57 23.65 8.84 5.47
C LYS A 57 22.89 9.72 6.47
N GLY A 58 22.03 9.13 7.29
CA GLY A 58 21.23 9.84 8.29
C GLY A 58 19.94 10.49 7.76
N GLN A 59 19.62 10.31 6.48
CA GLN A 59 18.31 10.66 5.91
C GLN A 59 17.46 9.39 5.73
N THR A 60 16.23 9.43 6.22
CA THR A 60 15.25 8.35 6.04
C THR A 60 14.30 8.74 4.92
N ALA A 61 14.30 7.95 3.85
CA ALA A 61 13.32 8.05 2.77
C ALA A 61 12.25 6.96 2.97
N TYR A 62 10.98 7.37 2.92
CA TYR A 62 9.84 6.46 2.94
C TYR A 62 9.14 6.50 1.58
N ASN A 63 8.92 5.33 1.00
CA ASN A 63 8.11 5.17 -0.21
C ASN A 63 6.92 4.25 0.06
N LEU A 64 5.78 4.59 -0.52
CA LEU A 64 4.52 3.88 -0.36
C LEU A 64 3.87 3.72 -1.73
N ASP A 65 3.70 2.48 -2.18
CA ASP A 65 2.87 2.17 -3.34
C ASP A 65 1.61 1.46 -2.87
N VAL A 66 0.44 1.99 -3.24
CA VAL A 66 -0.84 1.32 -3.01
C VAL A 66 -1.51 1.09 -4.36
N GLY A 67 -1.86 -0.15 -4.65
CA GLY A 67 -2.60 -0.53 -5.84
C GLY A 67 -3.91 -1.21 -5.46
N VAL A 68 -5.00 -0.84 -6.11
CA VAL A 68 -6.31 -1.46 -5.94
C VAL A 68 -6.90 -1.72 -7.31
N GLY A 69 -7.27 -2.97 -7.59
CA GLY A 69 -7.71 -3.33 -8.93
C GLY A 69 -7.73 -4.81 -9.21
N LYS A 70 -7.78 -5.14 -10.50
CA LYS A 70 -7.74 -6.51 -11.01
C LYS A 70 -6.30 -7.01 -11.11
N VAL A 71 -6.07 -8.22 -10.64
CA VAL A 71 -4.77 -8.88 -10.78
C VAL A 71 -4.59 -9.40 -12.19
N LEU A 72 -3.48 -9.04 -12.83
CA LEU A 72 -3.00 -9.62 -14.09
C LEU A 72 -1.67 -10.32 -13.82
N ALA A 73 -1.70 -11.65 -13.76
CA ALA A 73 -0.52 -12.47 -13.53
C ALA A 73 0.20 -12.82 -14.84
N MET A 74 1.51 -12.59 -14.90
CA MET A 74 2.36 -12.82 -16.07
C MET A 74 3.64 -13.55 -15.67
N GLY A 75 3.55 -14.88 -15.52
CA GLY A 75 4.71 -15.76 -15.27
C GLY A 75 5.45 -15.45 -13.96
N LYS A 76 6.42 -14.51 -14.02
CA LYS A 76 7.31 -14.15 -12.90
C LYS A 76 6.87 -12.91 -12.11
N PHE A 77 5.84 -12.21 -12.57
CA PHE A 77 5.28 -11.04 -11.90
C PHE A 77 3.77 -11.01 -12.04
N PHE A 78 3.11 -10.17 -11.26
CA PHE A 78 1.73 -9.77 -11.48
C PHE A 78 1.59 -8.27 -11.27
N ASP A 79 0.61 -7.70 -11.96
CA ASP A 79 0.23 -6.29 -11.82
C ASP A 79 -1.16 -6.23 -11.18
N VAL A 80 -1.36 -5.32 -10.23
CA VAL A 80 -2.70 -4.92 -9.78
C VAL A 80 -3.08 -3.70 -10.61
N VAL A 81 -3.97 -3.89 -11.58
CA VAL A 81 -4.38 -2.88 -12.57
C VAL A 81 -5.74 -2.30 -12.21
N GLY A 82 -5.80 -0.98 -12.08
CA GLY A 82 -6.98 -0.25 -11.64
C GLY A 82 -6.56 1.13 -11.20
N TYR A 83 -6.63 1.40 -9.90
CA TYR A 83 -6.16 2.64 -9.31
C TYR A 83 -4.88 2.40 -8.51
N ALA A 84 -3.87 3.23 -8.75
CA ALA A 84 -2.64 3.20 -7.97
C ALA A 84 -2.24 4.59 -7.47
N LYS A 85 -1.57 4.58 -6.33
CA LYS A 85 -0.91 5.71 -5.70
C LYS A 85 0.56 5.36 -5.53
N HIS A 86 1.44 6.15 -6.13
CA HIS A 86 2.89 5.96 -6.12
C HIS A 86 3.56 7.05 -5.29
N GLY A 87 3.76 6.79 -4.00
CA GLY A 87 4.22 7.75 -3.01
C GLY A 87 3.07 8.42 -2.24
N GLU A 88 3.36 8.88 -1.03
CA GLU A 88 2.35 9.50 -0.14
C GLU A 88 1.72 10.78 -0.72
N GLN A 89 2.40 11.44 -1.64
CA GLN A 89 2.06 12.81 -2.07
C GLN A 89 1.13 12.85 -3.29
N PHE A 90 0.99 11.72 -4.00
CA PHE A 90 0.27 11.66 -5.26
C PHE A 90 -1.14 11.08 -5.06
N PRO A 91 -2.20 11.63 -5.68
CA PRO A 91 -3.53 11.04 -5.57
C PRO A 91 -3.60 9.68 -6.28
N PHE A 92 -4.64 8.91 -5.99
CA PHE A 92 -4.98 7.73 -6.80
C PHE A 92 -5.28 8.13 -8.24
N ALA A 93 -4.68 7.40 -9.18
CA ALA A 93 -4.88 7.55 -10.61
C ALA A 93 -5.00 6.17 -11.29
N GLU A 94 -5.59 6.13 -12.49
CA GLU A 94 -5.61 4.92 -13.31
C GLU A 94 -4.18 4.51 -13.65
N SER A 95 -3.74 3.39 -13.10
CA SER A 95 -2.36 2.91 -13.18
C SER A 95 -2.31 1.45 -12.70
N SER A 96 -1.11 0.95 -12.46
CA SER A 96 -0.89 -0.38 -11.91
C SER A 96 0.28 -0.41 -10.93
N VAL A 97 0.19 -1.30 -9.94
CA VAL A 97 1.33 -1.65 -9.09
C VAL A 97 1.83 -3.03 -9.49
N ARG A 98 3.06 -3.09 -10.02
CA ARG A 98 3.74 -4.32 -10.40
C ARG A 98 4.43 -4.95 -9.21
N THR A 99 4.36 -6.27 -9.10
CA THR A 99 5.09 -7.07 -8.11
C THR A 99 5.67 -8.32 -8.73
N THR A 100 6.95 -8.57 -8.47
CA THR A 100 7.66 -9.77 -8.87
C THR A 100 7.55 -10.84 -7.79
N LEU A 101 7.61 -12.11 -8.20
CA LEU A 101 7.70 -13.23 -7.26
C LEU A 101 8.98 -13.20 -6.41
N GLU A 102 10.03 -12.52 -6.90
CA GLU A 102 11.27 -12.35 -6.16
C GLU A 102 11.10 -11.38 -4.98
N GLU A 103 10.43 -10.23 -5.19
CA GLU A 103 10.11 -9.28 -4.11
C GLU A 103 9.32 -9.95 -2.97
N ILE A 104 8.41 -10.88 -3.29
CA ILE A 104 7.63 -11.61 -2.29
C ILE A 104 8.48 -12.63 -1.54
N LYS A 105 9.35 -13.37 -2.25
CA LYS A 105 10.18 -14.42 -1.66
C LYS A 105 11.37 -13.87 -0.87
N LYS A 106 11.88 -12.72 -1.30
CA LYS A 106 13.09 -12.07 -0.78
C LYS A 106 12.82 -10.57 -0.68
N PRO A 107 11.99 -10.14 0.28
CA PRO A 107 11.76 -8.71 0.50
C PRO A 107 13.08 -8.02 0.84
N GLN A 108 13.28 -6.84 0.26
CA GLN A 108 14.43 -5.99 0.58
C GLN A 108 14.37 -5.54 2.05
N GLU A 109 15.53 -5.23 2.64
CA GLU A 109 15.57 -4.70 4.00
C GLU A 109 14.76 -3.41 4.10
N GLY A 110 13.90 -3.30 5.11
CA GLY A 110 13.00 -2.16 5.27
C GLY A 110 11.78 -2.16 4.34
N ALA A 111 11.60 -3.19 3.50
CA ALA A 111 10.40 -3.37 2.70
C ALA A 111 9.32 -4.16 3.46
N GLN A 112 8.08 -3.68 3.42
CA GLN A 112 6.90 -4.39 3.89
C GLN A 112 5.87 -4.47 2.76
N MET A 113 5.17 -5.60 2.68
CA MET A 113 4.14 -5.81 1.67
C MET A 113 2.93 -6.50 2.29
N LEU A 114 1.75 -6.03 1.90
CA LEU A 114 0.48 -6.71 2.16
C LEU A 114 -0.28 -6.86 0.86
N ILE A 115 -0.75 -8.06 0.58
CA ILE A 115 -1.63 -8.35 -0.54
C ILE A 115 -2.91 -8.96 0.02
N THR A 116 -4.04 -8.40 -0.37
CA THR A 116 -5.37 -8.86 0.03
C THR A 116 -6.26 -9.03 -1.19
N THR A 117 -7.02 -10.11 -1.25
CA THR A 117 -7.99 -10.38 -2.31
C THR A 117 -9.42 -10.18 -1.83
N PHE A 118 -10.29 -9.77 -2.76
CA PHE A 118 -11.67 -9.43 -2.48
C PHE A 118 -12.65 -10.16 -3.41
N PRO A 119 -13.93 -10.31 -3.01
CA PRO A 119 -14.97 -10.90 -3.84
C PRO A 119 -15.22 -10.12 -5.15
N ILE A 120 -15.85 -10.78 -6.13
CA ILE A 120 -16.10 -10.25 -7.49
C ILE A 120 -16.81 -8.88 -7.50
N GLY A 121 -17.70 -8.62 -6.52
CA GLY A 121 -18.42 -7.34 -6.42
C GLY A 121 -17.59 -6.14 -5.95
N PHE A 122 -16.36 -6.37 -5.49
CA PHE A 122 -15.49 -5.32 -4.95
C PHE A 122 -15.14 -4.24 -5.98
N LEU A 123 -14.66 -4.65 -7.17
CA LEU A 123 -14.21 -3.69 -8.19
C LEU A 123 -15.34 -2.81 -8.69
N ARG A 124 -16.55 -3.36 -8.82
CA ARG A 124 -17.72 -2.58 -9.19
C ARG A 124 -18.00 -1.46 -8.18
N LYS A 125 -18.02 -1.78 -6.89
CA LYS A 125 -18.24 -0.77 -5.84
C LYS A 125 -17.13 0.27 -5.80
N LEU A 126 -15.89 -0.15 -6.08
CA LEU A 126 -14.73 0.74 -6.16
C LEU A 126 -14.88 1.74 -7.31
N ASP A 127 -15.26 1.27 -8.50
CA ASP A 127 -15.47 2.13 -9.68
C ASP A 127 -16.62 3.13 -9.43
N GLU A 128 -17.73 2.67 -8.84
CA GLU A 128 -18.85 3.52 -8.41
C GLU A 128 -18.38 4.62 -7.44
N THR A 129 -17.58 4.25 -6.44
CA THR A 129 -16.99 5.18 -5.45
C THR A 129 -16.07 6.21 -6.11
N ARG A 130 -15.27 5.78 -7.11
CA ARG A 130 -14.41 6.68 -7.87
C ARG A 130 -15.21 7.67 -8.72
N TRP A 131 -16.28 7.22 -9.38
CA TRP A 131 -17.16 8.09 -10.17
C TRP A 131 -17.86 9.14 -9.31
N GLU A 132 -18.15 8.84 -8.04
CA GLU A 132 -18.65 9.81 -7.07
C GLU A 132 -17.57 10.79 -6.57
N GLY A 133 -16.31 10.64 -7.01
CA GLY A 133 -15.19 11.47 -6.57
C GLY A 133 -14.67 11.15 -5.18
N LYS A 134 -15.01 9.97 -4.63
CA LYS A 134 -14.70 9.54 -3.24
C LYS A 134 -13.57 8.53 -3.16
N LEU A 135 -12.66 8.53 -4.14
CA LEU A 135 -11.46 7.69 -4.18
C LEU A 135 -10.28 8.52 -4.67
N VAL A 136 -9.87 9.52 -3.88
CA VAL A 136 -8.77 10.43 -4.21
C VAL A 136 -7.48 10.04 -3.50
N ASP A 137 -7.57 9.59 -2.25
CA ASP A 137 -6.41 9.27 -1.42
C ASP A 137 -6.63 8.04 -0.52
N VAL A 138 -5.71 7.81 0.43
CA VAL A 138 -5.76 6.65 1.32
C VAL A 138 -6.92 6.72 2.33
N PRO A 139 -7.18 7.85 3.02
CA PRO A 139 -8.39 8.02 3.82
C PRO A 139 -9.70 7.65 3.10
N ASP A 140 -9.82 8.03 1.84
CA ASP A 140 -10.97 7.66 1.01
C ASP A 140 -11.06 6.14 0.81
N LEU A 141 -9.94 5.50 0.46
CA LEU A 141 -9.87 4.04 0.32
C LEU A 141 -10.22 3.33 1.63
N ILE A 142 -9.79 3.86 2.78
CA ILE A 142 -10.16 3.35 4.10
C ILE A 142 -11.68 3.44 4.29
N THR A 143 -12.27 4.60 4.02
CA THR A 143 -13.72 4.84 4.15
C THR A 143 -14.50 3.88 3.26
N PHE A 144 -14.06 3.69 2.02
CA PHE A 144 -14.61 2.70 1.09
C PHE A 144 -14.56 1.29 1.70
N LEU A 145 -13.42 0.83 2.20
CA LEU A 145 -13.28 -0.49 2.79
C LEU A 145 -14.12 -0.68 4.05
N GLU A 146 -14.26 0.37 4.89
CA GLU A 146 -15.12 0.35 6.07
C GLU A 146 -16.59 0.12 5.68
N SER A 147 -17.03 0.70 4.56
CA SER A 147 -18.40 0.56 4.03
C SER A 147 -18.73 -0.84 3.48
N LEU A 148 -17.72 -1.66 3.18
CA LEU A 148 -17.95 -3.03 2.70
C LEU A 148 -18.51 -3.89 3.84
N GLU A 149 -19.45 -4.78 3.54
CA GLU A 149 -19.82 -5.84 4.49
C GLU A 149 -18.59 -6.73 4.77
N LYS A 150 -18.50 -7.32 5.98
CA LYS A 150 -17.41 -8.26 6.26
C LYS A 150 -17.52 -9.44 5.28
N SER A 151 -16.41 -9.78 4.63
CA SER A 151 -16.28 -11.06 3.93
C SER A 151 -16.38 -12.15 5.00
N GLY A 152 -17.53 -12.82 5.07
CA GLY A 152 -17.82 -13.95 5.95
C GLY A 152 -17.24 -15.25 5.42
#